data_AF-C9E1R2-F1
#
_entry.id   AF-C9E1R2-F1
#
_cell.length_a   1.000
_cell.length_b   1.000
_cell.length_c   1.000
_cell.angle_alpha   90.00
_cell.angle_beta   90.00
_cell.angle_gamma   90.00
#
_symmetry.space_group_name_H-M   'P 1'
#
loop_
_entity.id
_entity.type
_entity.pdbx_description
1 polymer ?
#
loop_
_entity_poly.entity_id
_entity_poly.type
_entity_poly.pdbx_seq_one_letter_code
_entity_poly.pdbx_strand_id
1 'polypeptide(L)'
;LGMQSNLAAETAALISEMAGVERVAFSNTGTEAIMAAVRIARSRTKRPKIVMFSGSYHGTFDGILARVGEDSTSAQPVSLGTPSGMVEDVIVLSYGVEESLEIIAAHADDLA
;
A
#
# COMPACT_ATOMS: atom_id res chain seq x y z
N LEU A 1 9.35 -4.16 -20.97
CA LEU A 1 8.18 -3.47 -21.57
C LEU A 1 7.86 -4.21 -22.86
N GLY A 2 6.86 -5.11 -22.82
CA GLY A 2 6.50 -6.01 -23.92
C GLY A 2 5.55 -5.36 -24.92
N MET A 3 5.07 -6.17 -25.88
CA MET A 3 4.08 -5.74 -26.87
C MET A 3 2.86 -5.14 -26.17
N GLN A 4 2.48 -3.94 -26.58
CA GLN A 4 1.30 -3.25 -26.05
C GLN A 4 0.08 -3.72 -26.81
N SER A 5 -0.95 -4.15 -26.08
CA SER A 5 -2.25 -4.43 -26.67
C SER A 5 -2.84 -3.15 -27.24
N ASN A 6 -3.44 -3.23 -28.42
CA ASN A 6 -4.23 -2.14 -29.01
C ASN A 6 -5.44 -1.76 -28.15
N LEU A 7 -5.89 -2.64 -27.24
CA LEU A 7 -7.01 -2.39 -26.33
C LEU A 7 -6.60 -1.65 -25.05
N ALA A 8 -5.30 -1.54 -24.74
CA ALA A 8 -4.85 -1.00 -23.46
C ALA A 8 -5.26 0.47 -23.26
N ALA A 9 -5.17 1.28 -24.31
CA ALA A 9 -5.53 2.70 -24.26
C ALA A 9 -7.03 2.91 -24.06
N GLU A 10 -7.87 2.17 -24.81
CA GLU A 10 -9.33 2.23 -24.68
C GLU A 10 -9.78 1.77 -23.30
N THR A 11 -9.23 0.65 -22.82
CA THR A 11 -9.53 0.12 -21.48
C THR A 11 -9.13 1.11 -20.39
N ALA A 12 -7.95 1.75 -20.52
CA ALA A 12 -7.50 2.76 -19.57
C ALA A 12 -8.40 3.99 -19.56
N ALA A 13 -8.91 4.43 -20.71
CA ALA A 13 -9.84 5.56 -20.81
C ALA A 13 -11.17 5.27 -20.09
N LEU A 14 -11.74 4.08 -20.29
CA LEU A 14 -12.98 3.67 -19.61
C LEU A 14 -12.81 3.60 -18.09
N ILE A 15 -11.68 3.05 -17.61
CA ILE A 15 -11.38 3.01 -16.17
C ILE A 15 -11.17 4.43 -15.62
N SER A 16 -10.44 5.28 -16.35
CA SER A 16 -10.19 6.67 -15.99
C SER A 16 -11.49 7.45 -15.80
N GLU A 17 -12.43 7.32 -16.74
CA GLU A 17 -13.76 7.93 -16.67
C GLU A 17 -14.58 7.39 -15.49
N MET A 18 -14.66 6.06 -15.35
CA MET A 18 -15.46 5.43 -14.29
C MET A 18 -14.95 5.73 -12.89
N ALA A 19 -13.63 5.75 -12.69
CA ALA A 19 -13.00 5.92 -11.39
C ALA A 19 -12.60 7.38 -11.07
N GLY A 20 -12.73 8.30 -12.04
CA GLY A 20 -12.33 9.69 -11.88
C GLY A 20 -10.82 9.89 -11.68
N VAL A 21 -9.98 9.04 -12.29
CA VAL A 21 -8.52 9.08 -12.16
C VAL A 21 -7.86 9.54 -13.46
N GLU A 22 -6.77 10.31 -13.38
CA GLU A 22 -6.11 10.85 -14.57
C GLU A 22 -5.34 9.81 -15.40
N ARG A 23 -4.80 8.77 -14.74
CA ARG A 23 -3.90 7.80 -15.36
C ARG A 23 -4.15 6.40 -14.80
N VAL A 24 -4.01 5.40 -15.67
CA VAL A 24 -4.18 3.98 -15.32
C VAL A 24 -2.93 3.21 -15.71
N ALA A 25 -2.51 2.29 -14.86
CA ALA A 25 -1.50 1.28 -15.15
C ALA A 25 -2.09 -0.11 -14.86
N PHE A 26 -1.69 -1.10 -15.66
CA PHE A 26 -2.18 -2.47 -15.53
C PHE A 26 -1.13 -3.36 -14.84
N SER A 27 -1.62 -4.28 -14.02
CA SER A 27 -0.85 -5.36 -13.41
C SER A 27 -1.52 -6.70 -13.69
N ASN A 28 -0.82 -7.81 -13.46
CA ASN A 28 -1.38 -9.15 -13.65
C ASN A 28 -2.27 -9.56 -12.47
N THR A 29 -2.01 -9.01 -11.28
CA THR A 29 -2.75 -9.32 -10.05
C THR A 29 -2.98 -8.08 -9.19
N GLY A 30 -3.89 -8.19 -8.21
CA GLY A 30 -4.10 -7.17 -7.18
C GLY A 30 -2.88 -6.98 -6.27
N THR A 31 -2.15 -8.05 -5.94
CA THR A 31 -0.89 -7.96 -5.16
C THR A 31 0.13 -7.08 -5.89
N GLU A 32 0.29 -7.27 -7.20
CA GLU A 32 1.18 -6.42 -8.01
C GLU A 32 0.71 -4.97 -8.07
N ALA A 33 -0.61 -4.73 -8.13
CA ALA A 33 -1.18 -3.38 -8.12
C ALA A 33 -0.83 -2.65 -6.81
N ILE A 34 -1.02 -3.31 -5.65
CA ILE A 34 -0.66 -2.74 -4.34
C ILE A 34 0.85 -2.53 -4.22
N MET A 35 1.66 -3.50 -4.64
CA MET A 35 3.12 -3.37 -4.62
C MET A 35 3.59 -2.17 -5.46
N ALA A 36 2.98 -1.95 -6.62
CA ALA A 36 3.25 -0.78 -7.47
C ALA A 36 2.76 0.52 -6.81
N ALA A 37 1.56 0.54 -6.23
CA ALA A 37 0.99 1.71 -5.57
C ALA A 37 1.86 2.19 -4.39
N VAL A 38 2.27 1.28 -3.51
CA VAL A 38 3.18 1.57 -2.39
C VAL A 38 4.51 2.13 -2.91
N ARG A 39 5.06 1.53 -3.98
CA ARG A 39 6.30 2.01 -4.59
C ARG A 39 6.16 3.41 -5.19
N ILE A 40 5.02 3.71 -5.83
CA ILE A 40 4.73 5.02 -6.41
C ILE A 40 4.60 6.07 -5.31
N ALA A 41 3.85 5.79 -4.23
CA ALA A 41 3.69 6.67 -3.08
C ALA A 41 5.08 7.05 -2.51
N ARG A 42 5.88 6.05 -2.11
CA ARG A 42 7.26 6.24 -1.61
C ARG A 42 8.13 7.02 -2.59
N SER A 43 8.03 6.72 -3.89
CA SER A 43 8.83 7.40 -4.92
C SER A 43 8.44 8.87 -5.07
N ARG A 44 7.17 9.21 -4.88
CA ARG A 44 6.63 10.55 -5.04
C ARG A 44 6.89 11.45 -3.84
N THR A 45 6.79 10.90 -2.64
CA THR A 45 6.93 11.65 -1.37
C THR A 45 8.33 11.55 -0.78
N LYS A 46 9.14 10.57 -1.19
CA LYS A 46 10.48 10.26 -0.61
C LYS A 46 10.42 9.85 0.85
N ARG A 47 9.28 9.33 1.28
CA ARG A 47 9.00 8.93 2.65
C ARG A 47 8.85 7.41 2.72
N PRO A 48 9.39 6.75 3.75
CA PRO A 48 9.47 5.29 3.76
C PRO A 48 8.19 4.64 4.32
N LYS A 49 7.52 5.28 5.30
CA LYS A 49 6.46 4.61 6.06
C LYS A 49 5.13 4.58 5.31
N ILE A 50 4.35 3.54 5.57
CA ILE A 50 2.95 3.43 5.15
C ILE A 50 2.08 3.05 6.34
N VAL A 51 0.80 3.42 6.27
CA VAL A 51 -0.22 2.97 7.22
C VAL A 51 -1.12 1.96 6.54
N MET A 52 -1.46 0.90 7.27
CA MET A 52 -2.54 0.00 6.94
C MET A 52 -3.42 -0.24 8.16
N PHE A 53 -4.64 -0.72 7.95
CA PHE A 53 -5.55 -1.03 9.04
C PHE A 53 -5.63 -2.53 9.30
N SER A 54 -5.58 -2.90 10.58
CA SER A 54 -5.71 -4.29 11.03
C SER A 54 -6.99 -4.93 10.48
N GLY A 55 -6.88 -6.17 10.01
CA GLY A 55 -7.96 -6.91 9.35
C GLY A 55 -8.15 -6.59 7.86
N SER A 56 -7.46 -5.59 7.31
CA SER A 56 -7.49 -5.32 5.87
C SER A 56 -6.66 -6.34 5.10
N TYR A 57 -7.10 -6.68 3.88
CA TYR A 57 -6.36 -7.56 2.97
C TYR A 57 -5.88 -6.78 1.75
N HIS A 58 -4.57 -6.79 1.51
CA HIS A 58 -3.92 -6.09 0.41
C HIS A 58 -3.06 -7.00 -0.48
N GLY A 59 -3.37 -8.30 -0.48
CA GLY A 59 -2.61 -9.31 -1.22
C GLY A 59 -1.55 -9.98 -0.37
N THR A 60 -0.50 -10.48 -1.03
CA THR A 60 0.52 -11.35 -0.41
C THR A 60 1.93 -10.79 -0.58
N PHE A 61 2.07 -9.49 -0.84
CA PHE A 61 3.37 -8.83 -0.86
C PHE A 61 3.86 -8.70 0.58
N ASP A 62 5.05 -9.23 0.87
CA ASP A 62 5.64 -9.25 2.22
C ASP A 62 5.63 -7.87 2.92
N GLY A 63 5.83 -6.77 2.18
CA GLY A 63 5.82 -5.43 2.74
C GLY A 63 4.46 -4.88 3.16
N ILE A 64 3.38 -5.66 3.01
CA ILE A 64 2.05 -5.37 3.57
C ILE A 64 1.49 -6.55 4.39
N LEU A 65 2.25 -7.63 4.57
CA LEU A 65 1.87 -8.78 5.40
C LEU A 65 2.27 -8.53 6.86
N ALA A 66 1.69 -7.47 7.42
CA ALA A 66 1.98 -6.97 8.75
C ALA A 66 0.78 -7.12 9.69
N ARG A 67 1.07 -7.35 10.97
CA ARG A 67 0.13 -7.23 12.09
C ARG A 67 0.70 -6.24 13.11
N VAL A 68 -0.16 -5.75 14.00
CA VAL A 68 0.24 -4.89 15.12
C VAL A 68 1.35 -5.59 15.91
N GLY A 69 2.43 -4.85 16.18
CA GLY A 69 3.55 -5.30 17.00
C GLY A 69 3.29 -5.09 18.49
N GLU A 70 4.36 -4.91 19.25
CA GLU A 70 4.28 -4.72 20.71
C GLU A 70 3.73 -3.32 21.05
N ASP A 71 4.13 -2.33 20.26
CA ASP A 71 3.63 -0.96 20.34
C ASP A 71 2.70 -0.64 19.15
N SER A 72 1.77 0.29 19.34
CA SER A 72 0.75 0.68 18.35
C SER A 72 1.32 1.21 17.02
N THR A 73 2.59 1.62 17.02
CA THR A 73 3.30 2.13 15.83
C THR A 73 4.26 1.13 15.21
N SER A 74 4.39 -0.07 15.79
CA SER A 74 5.28 -1.12 15.32
C SER A 74 4.51 -2.21 14.58
N ALA A 75 5.15 -2.86 13.61
CA ALA A 75 4.60 -4.00 12.89
C ALA A 75 5.43 -5.26 13.11
N GLN A 76 4.75 -6.40 13.12
CA GLN A 76 5.37 -7.72 13.04
C GLN A 76 4.90 -8.45 11.78
N PRO A 77 5.75 -9.30 11.16
CA PRO A 77 5.30 -10.13 10.06
C PRO A 77 4.18 -11.09 10.46
N VAL A 78 3.23 -11.31 9.56
CA VAL A 78 2.15 -12.30 9.75
C VAL A 78 2.64 -13.73 9.47
N SER A 79 3.63 -13.89 8.59
CA SER A 79 4.18 -15.18 8.18
C SER A 79 5.58 -15.39 8.77
N LEU A 80 5.86 -16.61 9.24
CA LEU A 80 7.19 -17.02 9.72
C LEU A 80 8.26 -16.96 8.62
N GLY A 81 7.86 -17.01 7.34
CA GLY A 81 8.77 -16.91 6.20
C GLY A 81 9.15 -15.49 5.80
N THR A 82 8.50 -14.47 6.38
CA THR A 82 8.71 -13.07 6.02
C THR A 82 9.75 -12.44 6.97
N PRO A 83 10.87 -11.91 6.45
CA PRO A 83 11.86 -11.21 7.27
C PRO A 83 11.25 -10.00 8.00
N SER A 84 11.67 -9.73 9.23
CA SER A 84 11.17 -8.59 10.02
C SER A 84 11.35 -7.24 9.33
N GLY A 85 12.49 -7.04 8.66
CA GLY A 85 12.77 -5.82 7.90
C GLY A 85 11.82 -5.55 6.73
N MET A 86 11.02 -6.53 6.29
CA MET A 86 10.03 -6.28 5.24
C MET A 86 8.88 -5.39 5.71
N VAL A 87 8.59 -5.37 7.02
CA VAL A 87 7.46 -4.63 7.61
C VAL A 87 7.90 -3.49 8.54
N GLU A 88 9.20 -3.17 8.60
CA GLU A 88 9.73 -2.14 9.52
C GLU A 88 9.16 -0.74 9.26
N ASP A 89 8.80 -0.47 8.00
CA ASP A 89 8.20 0.78 7.55
C ASP A 89 6.65 0.75 7.57
N VAL A 90 6.04 -0.23 8.22
CA VAL A 90 4.58 -0.38 8.25
C VAL A 90 4.04 -0.03 9.62
N ILE A 91 3.05 0.85 9.66
CA ILE A 91 2.25 1.16 10.84
C ILE A 91 0.89 0.47 10.67
N VAL A 92 0.52 -0.40 11.60
CA VAL A 92 -0.76 -1.11 11.58
C VAL A 92 -1.71 -0.51 12.61
N LEU A 93 -2.80 0.09 12.16
CA LEU A 93 -3.74 0.82 13.01
C LEU A 93 -5.11 0.14 13.10
N SER A 94 -5.92 0.54 14.07
CA SER A 94 -7.31 0.10 14.17
C SER A 94 -8.19 0.91 13.24
N TYR A 95 -9.09 0.25 12.50
CA TYR A 95 -10.01 0.96 11.61
C TYR A 95 -11.15 1.61 12.40
N GLY A 96 -11.49 2.85 12.06
CA GLY A 96 -12.68 3.54 12.57
C GLY A 96 -12.56 4.15 13.97
N VAL A 97 -11.34 4.42 14.44
CA VAL A 97 -11.10 5.07 15.74
C VAL A 97 -10.28 6.36 15.59
N GLU A 98 -10.58 7.37 16.41
CA GLU A 98 -9.95 8.70 16.34
C GLU A 98 -8.44 8.66 16.62
N GLU A 99 -8.02 7.83 17.57
CA GLU A 99 -6.60 7.63 17.92
C GLU A 99 -5.75 7.27 16.70
N SER A 100 -6.31 6.52 15.73
CA SER A 100 -5.58 6.18 14.50
C SER A 100 -5.36 7.40 13.61
N LEU A 101 -6.28 8.37 13.60
CA LEU A 101 -6.11 9.64 12.90
C LEU A 101 -5.05 10.52 13.58
N GLU A 102 -5.02 10.53 14.92
CA GLU A 102 -3.99 11.23 15.69
C GLU A 102 -2.59 10.69 15.39
N ILE A 103 -2.44 9.35 15.35
CA ILE A 103 -1.17 8.69 14.99
C ILE A 103 -0.77 9.03 13.55
N ILE A 104 -1.70 8.99 12.59
CA ILE A 104 -1.43 9.39 11.20
C ILE A 104 -0.92 10.84 11.14
N ALA A 105 -1.57 11.76 11.86
CA ALA A 105 -1.17 13.16 11.89
C ALA A 105 0.23 13.35 12.52
N ALA A 106 0.53 12.63 13.60
CA ALA A 106 1.84 12.67 14.25
C ALA A 106 2.99 12.13 13.38
N HIS A 107 2.70 11.24 12.42
CA HIS A 107 3.67 10.67 11.50
C HIS A 107 3.60 11.23 10.07
N ALA A 108 2.84 12.30 9.85
CA ALA A 108 2.55 12.82 8.50
C ALA A 108 3.80 13.14 7.67
N ASP A 109 4.91 13.52 8.31
CA ASP A 109 6.18 13.83 7.64
C ASP A 109 6.99 12.60 7.20
N ASP A 110 6.67 11.42 7.75
CA ASP A 110 7.31 10.14 7.43
C ASP A 110 6.44 9.23 6.55
N LEU A 111 5.18 9.59 6.33
CA LEU A 111 4.20 8.78 5.59
C LEU A 111 4.20 9.07 4.09
N ALA A 112 4.26 7.99 3.32
CA ALA A 112 4.36 7.99 1.86
C ALA A 112 3.11 8.45 1.12
#